data_AF-X1J493-F1
#
_entry.id   AF-X1J493-F1
#
_cell.length_a   1.000
_cell.length_b   1.000
_cell.length_c   1.000
_cell.angle_alpha   90.00
_cell.angle_beta   90.00
_cell.angle_gamma   90.00
#
_symmetry.space_group_name_H-M   'P 1'
#
loop_
_entity.id
_entity.type
_entity.pdbx_description
1 polymer ?
#
loop_
_entity_poly.entity_id
_entity_poly.type
_entity_poly.pdbx_seq_one_letter_code
_entity_poly.pdbx_strand_id
1 'polypeptide(L)'
;MSEVKSEYLKTWFAERTLYEIMYYRRLIKTFEYQDLLKVLLSRAVRSSRLITHYDLARPKAPIEPGKEYWCRKHKRMCKPIEQLLVKIHNYSMDTVRRLETFDKLRSDKSVTVIQGDSQKVDLSKKLRKRTIAGRKIDGIFTSPPYVGQIDYHVQHVYAYELFGFPRNDNFEIGPQRTGKSKQAQEDYIEGISAVFRNVKKYLKDGAKIFIVANDRLKLYPEVASRSGLKIIKEFHRAVTKRTEQGDNPYQETIFFMR
;
A
#
# COMPACT_ATOMS: atom_id res chain seq x y z
N MET A 1 4.07 -19.65 22.53
CA MET A 1 3.18 -18.48 22.72
C MET A 1 3.81 -17.34 23.51
N SER A 2 4.68 -17.60 24.49
CA SER A 2 5.34 -16.55 25.30
C SER A 2 6.14 -15.50 24.49
N GLU A 3 6.58 -15.83 23.27
CA GLU A 3 7.27 -14.90 22.36
C GLU A 3 6.36 -13.85 21.72
N VAL A 4 5.04 -14.08 21.66
CA VAL A 4 4.07 -13.16 21.04
C VAL A 4 3.62 -12.17 22.10
N LYS A 5 4.23 -10.99 22.10
CA LYS A 5 3.86 -9.89 23.02
C LYS A 5 2.71 -9.01 22.51
N SER A 6 2.43 -9.05 21.21
CA SER A 6 1.39 -8.22 20.59
C SER A 6 0.00 -8.74 20.93
N GLU A 7 -0.79 -7.95 21.67
CA GLU A 7 -2.20 -8.23 21.92
C GLU A 7 -3.00 -8.26 20.62
N TYR A 8 -2.67 -7.40 19.66
CA TYR A 8 -3.29 -7.45 18.33
C TYR A 8 -3.11 -8.84 17.68
N LEU A 9 -1.89 -9.40 17.68
CA LEU A 9 -1.66 -10.72 17.07
C LEU A 9 -2.40 -11.84 17.83
N LYS A 10 -2.54 -11.75 19.15
CA LYS A 10 -3.31 -12.74 19.92
C LYS A 10 -4.80 -12.67 19.65
N THR A 11 -5.34 -11.45 19.50
CA THR A 11 -6.77 -11.22 19.26
C THR A 11 -7.20 -11.57 17.83
N TRP A 12 -6.34 -11.34 16.84
CA TRP A 12 -6.73 -11.39 15.42
C TRP A 12 -6.40 -12.70 14.71
N PHE A 13 -5.79 -13.67 15.38
CA PHE A 13 -5.37 -14.93 14.77
C PHE A 13 -5.75 -16.12 15.66
N ALA A 14 -6.17 -17.22 15.03
CA ALA A 14 -6.33 -18.49 15.75
C ALA A 14 -4.98 -18.95 16.32
N GLU A 15 -5.02 -19.71 17.41
CA GLU A 15 -3.83 -20.17 18.10
C GLU A 15 -2.86 -20.91 17.16
N ARG A 16 -3.38 -21.87 16.38
CA ARG A 16 -2.61 -22.59 15.36
C ARG A 16 -1.99 -21.65 14.34
N THR A 17 -2.77 -20.72 13.78
CA THR A 17 -2.27 -19.72 12.83
C THR A 17 -1.11 -18.95 13.44
N LEU A 18 -1.23 -18.51 14.70
CA LEU A 18 -0.19 -17.74 15.36
C LEU A 18 1.11 -18.54 15.56
N TYR A 19 1.01 -19.83 15.92
CA TYR A 19 2.18 -20.72 15.94
C TYR A 19 2.85 -20.84 14.57
N GLU A 20 2.07 -21.04 13.52
CA GLU A 20 2.57 -21.15 12.14
C GLU A 20 3.23 -19.83 11.69
N ILE A 21 2.67 -18.67 12.07
CA ILE A 21 3.27 -17.35 11.78
C ILE A 21 4.63 -17.23 12.46
N MET A 22 4.72 -17.55 13.74
CA MET A 22 5.98 -17.44 14.49
C MET A 22 7.02 -18.43 13.98
N TYR A 23 6.62 -19.66 13.66
CA TYR A 23 7.48 -20.66 13.06
C TYR A 23 8.05 -20.19 11.73
N TYR A 24 7.19 -19.76 10.80
CA TYR A 24 7.65 -19.25 9.51
C TYR A 24 8.56 -18.02 9.67
N ARG A 25 8.22 -17.10 10.57
CA ARG A 25 9.05 -15.91 10.88
C ARG A 25 10.45 -16.30 11.36
N ARG A 26 10.59 -17.36 12.17
CA ARG A 26 11.91 -17.87 12.58
C ARG A 26 12.68 -18.44 11.40
N LEU A 27 12.01 -19.23 10.55
CA LEU A 27 12.62 -19.82 9.37
C LEU A 27 13.19 -18.75 8.43
N ILE A 28 12.53 -17.61 8.23
CA ILE A 28 13.04 -16.52 7.36
C ILE A 28 14.52 -16.20 7.63
N LYS A 29 14.96 -16.25 8.90
CA LYS A 29 16.33 -15.91 9.29
C LYS A 29 17.39 -16.88 8.74
N THR A 30 16.99 -18.09 8.33
CA THR A 30 17.89 -19.13 7.81
C THR A 30 17.96 -19.16 6.29
N PHE A 31 17.26 -18.26 5.58
CA PHE A 31 17.26 -18.20 4.12
C PHE A 31 17.95 -16.92 3.62
N GLU A 32 18.44 -16.96 2.38
CA GLU A 32 19.09 -15.82 1.71
C GLU A 32 18.10 -14.69 1.41
N TYR A 33 16.97 -15.01 0.76
CA TYR A 33 15.98 -14.02 0.29
C TYR A 33 14.99 -13.61 1.37
N GLN A 34 15.50 -13.11 2.50
CA GLN A 34 14.68 -12.83 3.68
C GLN A 34 13.56 -11.81 3.43
N ASP A 35 13.84 -10.76 2.66
CA ASP A 35 12.86 -9.69 2.42
C ASP A 35 11.69 -10.17 1.54
N LEU A 36 11.97 -11.02 0.55
CA LEU A 36 10.93 -11.68 -0.24
C LEU A 36 10.02 -12.52 0.67
N LEU A 37 10.61 -13.31 1.57
CA LEU A 37 9.86 -14.16 2.48
C LEU A 37 9.07 -13.34 3.52
N LYS A 38 9.58 -12.18 3.97
CA LYS A 38 8.81 -11.24 4.82
C LYS A 38 7.60 -10.69 4.08
N VAL A 39 7.73 -10.32 2.80
CA VAL A 39 6.60 -9.86 1.97
C VAL A 39 5.58 -10.98 1.81
N LEU A 40 6.03 -12.21 1.54
CA LEU A 40 5.17 -13.38 1.42
C LEU A 40 4.41 -13.66 2.73
N LEU A 41 5.13 -13.68 3.86
CA LEU A 41 4.53 -13.86 5.19
C LEU A 41 3.52 -12.76 5.48
N SER A 42 3.85 -11.50 5.21
CA SER A 42 2.93 -10.36 5.39
C SER A 42 1.63 -10.56 4.62
N ARG A 43 1.70 -10.98 3.35
CA ARG A 43 0.51 -11.29 2.53
C ARG A 43 -0.32 -12.44 3.14
N ALA A 44 0.34 -13.51 3.58
CA ALA A 44 -0.32 -14.66 4.21
C ALA A 44 -1.02 -14.26 5.52
N VAL A 45 -0.33 -13.50 6.37
CA VAL A 45 -0.84 -13.00 7.66
C VAL A 45 -2.04 -12.09 7.43
N ARG A 46 -1.99 -11.16 6.47
CA ARG A 46 -3.13 -10.29 6.13
C ARG A 46 -4.41 -11.10 5.92
N SER A 47 -4.30 -12.16 5.14
CA SER A 47 -5.43 -13.01 4.77
C SER A 47 -5.83 -13.99 5.87
N SER A 48 -4.93 -14.32 6.79
CA SER A 48 -5.18 -15.30 7.85
C SER A 48 -5.75 -14.71 9.13
N ARG A 49 -6.16 -13.43 9.10
CA ARG A 49 -6.90 -12.81 10.20
C ARG A 49 -8.23 -13.52 10.39
N LEU A 50 -8.66 -13.62 11.64
CA LEU A 50 -9.97 -14.08 12.06
C LEU A 50 -11.06 -13.08 11.64
N ILE A 51 -11.32 -12.94 10.35
CA ILE A 51 -12.29 -11.99 9.80
C ILE A 51 -12.94 -12.56 8.55
N THR A 52 -14.08 -11.98 8.15
CA THR A 52 -14.71 -12.31 6.88
C THR A 52 -13.81 -11.95 5.69
N HIS A 53 -13.93 -12.71 4.60
CA HIS A 53 -13.14 -12.46 3.38
C HIS A 53 -13.35 -11.06 2.77
N TYR A 54 -14.51 -10.42 2.97
CA TYR A 54 -14.83 -9.12 2.38
C TYR A 54 -14.45 -7.93 3.28
N ASP A 55 -14.15 -8.15 4.56
CA ASP A 55 -13.74 -7.09 5.48
C ASP A 55 -12.20 -6.95 5.62
N LEU A 56 -11.42 -7.72 4.84
CA LEU A 56 -9.95 -7.69 4.88
C LEU A 56 -9.34 -6.30 4.61
N ALA A 57 -10.04 -5.43 3.86
CA ALA A 57 -9.61 -4.07 3.58
C ALA A 57 -9.92 -3.09 4.72
N ARG A 58 -10.98 -3.35 5.50
CA ARG A 58 -11.45 -2.50 6.60
C ARG A 58 -11.84 -3.37 7.79
N PRO A 59 -10.84 -3.91 8.51
CA PRO A 59 -11.10 -4.80 9.63
C PRO A 59 -11.83 -4.06 10.75
N LYS A 60 -12.97 -4.61 11.21
CA LYS A 60 -13.78 -4.02 12.29
C LYS A 60 -13.56 -4.73 13.62
N ALA A 61 -13.85 -6.02 13.63
CA ALA A 61 -13.68 -6.90 14.78
C ALA A 61 -13.28 -8.30 14.30
N PRO A 62 -12.53 -9.06 15.11
CA PRO A 62 -12.31 -10.47 14.83
C PRO A 62 -13.62 -11.26 14.99
N ILE A 63 -13.72 -12.38 14.28
CA ILE A 63 -14.76 -13.39 14.46
C ILE A 63 -14.17 -14.62 15.15
N GLU A 64 -14.98 -15.37 15.88
CA GLU A 64 -14.51 -16.59 16.56
C GLU A 64 -13.95 -17.61 15.55
N PRO A 65 -12.89 -18.34 15.92
CA PRO A 65 -12.43 -19.51 15.17
C PRO A 65 -13.58 -20.48 14.89
N GLY A 66 -13.62 -21.07 13.70
CA GLY A 66 -14.66 -22.01 13.29
C GLY A 66 -16.02 -21.38 12.94
N LYS A 67 -16.26 -20.10 13.28
CA LYS A 67 -17.56 -19.45 13.07
C LYS A 67 -17.88 -19.29 11.59
N GLU A 68 -19.03 -19.83 11.20
CA GLU A 68 -19.51 -19.74 9.83
C GLU A 68 -20.12 -18.38 9.53
N TYR A 69 -19.87 -17.89 8.32
CA TYR A 69 -20.48 -16.68 7.78
C TYR A 69 -20.76 -16.83 6.29
N TRP A 70 -21.83 -16.18 5.83
CA TRP A 70 -22.12 -16.09 4.40
C TRP A 70 -21.08 -15.22 3.68
N CYS A 71 -20.29 -15.82 2.79
CA CYS A 71 -19.26 -15.12 2.06
C CYS A 71 -19.74 -14.66 0.69
N ARG A 72 -19.92 -13.34 0.51
CA ARG A 72 -20.33 -12.75 -0.77
C ARG A 72 -19.35 -13.02 -1.92
N LYS A 73 -18.05 -13.07 -1.60
CA LYS A 73 -16.97 -13.33 -2.57
C LYS A 73 -17.04 -14.76 -3.15
N HIS A 74 -17.36 -15.75 -2.31
CA HIS A 74 -17.40 -17.16 -2.72
C HIS A 74 -18.83 -17.68 -2.93
N LYS A 75 -19.85 -16.87 -2.60
CA LYS A 75 -21.28 -17.22 -2.65
C LYS A 75 -21.61 -18.53 -1.91
N ARG A 76 -21.01 -18.71 -0.72
CA ARG A 76 -21.19 -19.89 0.13
C ARG A 76 -20.89 -19.57 1.59
N MET A 77 -21.26 -20.47 2.51
CA MET A 77 -20.79 -20.43 3.89
C MET A 77 -19.26 -20.64 3.94
N CYS A 78 -18.57 -19.79 4.68
CA CYS A 78 -17.12 -19.85 4.89
C CYS A 78 -16.81 -19.72 6.37
N LYS A 79 -15.59 -20.11 6.75
CA LYS A 79 -15.01 -19.91 8.07
C LYS A 79 -13.81 -18.96 7.99
N PRO A 80 -13.40 -18.31 9.10
CA PRO A 80 -12.12 -17.61 9.13
C PRO A 80 -10.96 -18.57 8.84
N ILE A 81 -9.81 -18.03 8.46
CA ILE A 81 -8.63 -18.84 8.15
C ILE A 81 -7.87 -19.14 9.43
N GLU A 82 -7.73 -20.43 9.74
CA GLU A 82 -7.09 -20.94 10.97
C GLU A 82 -5.80 -21.71 10.69
N GLN A 83 -5.34 -21.69 9.43
CA GLN A 83 -4.11 -22.32 8.96
C GLN A 83 -3.39 -21.36 8.01
N LEU A 84 -2.32 -20.77 8.50
CA LEU A 84 -1.44 -19.90 7.72
C LEU A 84 -0.76 -20.68 6.59
N LEU A 85 -0.33 -21.92 6.84
CA LEU A 85 0.49 -22.69 5.90
C LEU A 85 -0.20 -22.90 4.55
N VAL A 86 -1.53 -23.05 4.54
CA VAL A 86 -2.32 -23.11 3.29
C VAL A 86 -2.18 -21.81 2.49
N LYS A 87 -2.13 -20.65 3.15
CA LYS A 87 -1.91 -19.35 2.49
C LYS A 87 -0.46 -19.17 2.05
N ILE A 88 0.50 -19.60 2.86
CA ILE A 88 1.92 -19.60 2.48
C ILE A 88 2.12 -20.41 1.22
N HIS A 89 1.61 -21.64 1.14
CA HIS A 89 1.73 -22.48 -0.05
C HIS A 89 1.15 -21.80 -1.30
N ASN A 90 -0.11 -21.34 -1.21
CA ASN A 90 -0.78 -20.69 -2.34
C ASN A 90 -0.08 -19.39 -2.78
N TYR A 91 0.40 -18.57 -1.84
CA TYR A 91 1.13 -17.34 -2.16
C TYR A 91 2.57 -17.58 -2.59
N SER A 92 3.17 -18.73 -2.24
CA SER A 92 4.47 -19.13 -2.78
C SER A 92 4.35 -19.43 -4.27
N MET A 93 3.32 -20.17 -4.69
CA MET A 93 3.07 -20.45 -6.11
C MET A 93 2.79 -19.17 -6.93
N ASP A 94 2.01 -18.23 -6.39
CA ASP A 94 1.82 -16.90 -7.02
C ASP A 94 3.13 -16.11 -7.07
N THR A 95 3.93 -16.16 -6.01
CA THR A 95 5.23 -15.48 -5.94
C THR A 95 6.20 -16.01 -7.01
N VAL A 96 6.33 -17.33 -7.14
CA VAL A 96 7.19 -17.95 -8.17
C VAL A 96 6.80 -17.48 -9.57
N ARG A 97 5.51 -17.57 -9.92
CA ARG A 97 5.02 -17.12 -11.23
C ARG A 97 5.33 -15.64 -11.50
N ARG A 98 5.23 -14.79 -10.47
CA ARG A 98 5.55 -13.36 -10.58
C ARG A 98 7.03 -13.12 -10.77
N LEU A 99 7.88 -13.87 -10.09
CA LEU A 99 9.33 -13.79 -10.25
C LEU A 99 9.75 -14.25 -11.65
N GLU A 100 9.19 -15.35 -12.16
CA GLU A 100 9.41 -15.82 -13.54
C GLU A 100 8.95 -14.78 -14.58
N THR A 101 7.81 -14.15 -14.33
CA THR A 101 7.31 -13.08 -15.22
C THR A 101 8.23 -11.87 -15.17
N PHE A 102 8.66 -11.47 -13.97
CA PHE A 102 9.58 -10.35 -13.81
C PHE A 102 10.96 -10.63 -14.41
N ASP A 103 11.46 -11.86 -14.30
CA ASP A 103 12.75 -12.25 -14.89
C ASP A 103 12.76 -12.08 -16.42
N LYS A 104 11.62 -12.31 -17.09
CA LYS A 104 11.45 -12.07 -18.53
C LYS A 104 11.32 -10.58 -18.90
N LEU A 105 10.87 -9.74 -17.96
CA LEU A 105 10.58 -8.32 -18.20
C LEU A 105 11.67 -7.38 -17.69
N ARG A 106 12.50 -7.83 -16.73
CA ARG A 106 13.51 -6.99 -16.10
C ARG A 106 14.53 -6.55 -17.14
N SER A 107 14.97 -5.32 -17.01
CA SER A 107 16.07 -4.77 -17.79
C SER A 107 17.33 -4.70 -16.95
N ASP A 108 18.42 -4.30 -17.59
CA ASP A 108 19.69 -3.92 -16.96
C ASP A 108 19.57 -2.65 -16.07
N LYS A 109 18.40 -2.00 -16.04
CA LYS A 109 18.16 -0.77 -15.29
C LYS A 109 17.99 -1.04 -13.80
N SER A 110 18.66 -0.23 -12.98
CA SER A 110 18.59 -0.31 -11.52
C SER A 110 17.31 0.31 -10.96
N VAL A 111 16.73 -0.31 -9.94
CA VAL A 111 15.64 0.25 -9.14
C VAL A 111 16.18 0.68 -7.78
N THR A 112 15.84 1.89 -7.32
CA THR A 112 16.18 2.38 -5.99
C THR A 112 14.92 2.69 -5.21
N VAL A 113 14.76 2.06 -4.04
CA VAL A 113 13.65 2.33 -3.10
C VAL A 113 14.13 3.29 -2.02
N ILE A 114 13.39 4.38 -1.82
CA ILE A 114 13.68 5.37 -0.78
C ILE A 114 12.49 5.41 0.17
N GLN A 115 12.74 5.10 1.45
CA GLN A 115 11.76 5.30 2.52
C GLN A 115 11.95 6.70 3.12
N GLY A 116 10.88 7.50 3.13
CA GLY A 116 10.83 8.82 3.74
C GLY A 116 9.51 9.54 3.44
N ASP A 117 9.27 10.64 4.15
CA ASP A 117 8.16 11.57 3.86
C ASP A 117 8.43 12.29 2.54
N SER A 118 7.60 12.03 1.53
CA SER A 118 7.76 12.58 0.18
C SER A 118 7.64 14.11 0.13
N GLN A 119 7.01 14.72 1.14
CA GLN A 119 6.92 16.19 1.26
C GLN A 119 8.27 16.83 1.59
N LYS A 120 9.20 16.09 2.21
CA LYS A 120 10.41 16.66 2.81
C LYS A 120 11.69 15.89 2.50
N VAL A 121 11.59 14.68 1.93
CA VAL A 121 12.75 13.84 1.65
C VAL A 121 13.72 14.55 0.71
N ASP A 122 14.98 14.64 1.13
CA ASP A 122 16.07 15.15 0.30
C ASP A 122 16.63 14.02 -0.56
N LEU A 123 16.26 14.01 -1.85
CA LEU A 123 16.72 13.00 -2.79
C LEU A 123 18.22 13.10 -3.08
N SER A 124 18.82 14.29 -3.05
CA SER A 124 20.27 14.45 -3.22
C SER A 124 21.03 13.72 -2.11
N LYS A 125 20.60 13.89 -0.85
CA LYS A 125 21.20 13.19 0.29
C LYS A 125 20.97 11.68 0.23
N LYS A 126 19.75 11.24 -0.11
CA LYS A 126 19.40 9.81 -0.19
C LYS A 126 20.10 9.07 -1.35
N LEU A 127 20.38 9.77 -2.45
CA LEU A 127 21.00 9.19 -3.64
C LEU A 127 22.51 9.40 -3.73
N ARG A 128 23.14 10.14 -2.80
CA ARG A 128 24.56 10.52 -2.86
C ARG A 128 25.54 9.38 -3.18
N LYS A 129 25.27 8.17 -2.69
CA LYS A 129 26.13 6.98 -2.90
C LYS A 129 25.62 6.03 -4.00
N ARG A 130 24.68 6.48 -4.83
CA ARG A 130 24.09 5.69 -5.92
C ARG A 130 24.66 6.16 -7.25
N THR A 131 24.67 5.27 -8.24
CA THR A 131 25.10 5.58 -9.62
C THR A 131 24.25 6.65 -10.31
N ILE A 132 23.06 6.91 -9.77
CA ILE A 132 22.13 7.95 -10.24
C ILE A 132 22.25 9.28 -9.46
N ALA A 133 23.24 9.44 -8.58
CA ALA A 133 23.46 10.69 -7.85
C ALA A 133 23.57 11.88 -8.82
N GLY A 134 22.91 12.99 -8.48
CA GLY A 134 22.91 14.21 -9.31
C GLY A 134 22.11 14.13 -10.61
N ARG A 135 21.65 12.94 -11.02
CA ARG A 135 20.81 12.80 -12.22
C ARG A 135 19.43 13.41 -11.99
N LYS A 136 19.01 14.26 -12.92
CA LYS A 136 17.65 14.81 -12.95
C LYS A 136 16.66 13.76 -13.48
N ILE A 137 15.43 13.85 -12.99
CA ILE A 137 14.34 12.90 -13.26
C ILE A 137 13.58 13.32 -14.54
N ASP A 138 13.37 12.38 -15.46
CA ASP A 138 12.67 12.59 -16.74
C ASP A 138 11.14 12.72 -16.60
N GLY A 139 10.58 12.16 -15.54
CA GLY A 139 9.15 12.22 -15.29
C GLY A 139 8.72 11.55 -14.00
N ILE A 140 7.46 11.77 -13.65
CA ILE A 140 6.79 11.18 -12.49
C ILE A 140 5.59 10.40 -13.00
N PHE A 141 5.39 9.20 -12.49
CA PHE A 141 4.14 8.46 -12.64
C PHE A 141 3.70 8.00 -11.25
N THR A 142 2.54 8.47 -10.78
CA THR A 142 2.10 8.23 -9.40
C THR A 142 0.59 8.08 -9.28
N SER A 143 0.16 7.45 -8.19
CA SER A 143 -1.23 7.43 -7.74
C SER A 143 -1.25 7.80 -6.25
N PRO A 144 -1.51 9.08 -5.92
CA PRO A 144 -1.53 9.55 -4.54
C PRO A 144 -2.58 8.85 -3.69
N PRO A 145 -2.45 8.86 -2.34
CA PRO A 145 -3.55 8.45 -1.48
C PRO A 145 -4.81 9.26 -1.79
N TYR A 146 -6.00 8.68 -1.59
CA TYR A 146 -7.25 9.39 -1.82
C TYR A 146 -7.79 9.93 -0.50
N VAL A 147 -8.14 11.22 -0.48
CA VAL A 147 -8.54 11.93 0.74
C VAL A 147 -9.65 11.20 1.50
N GLY A 148 -9.39 10.94 2.78
CA GLY A 148 -10.34 10.31 3.68
C GLY A 148 -10.68 8.86 3.32
N GLN A 149 -9.86 8.17 2.51
CA GLN A 149 -10.22 6.84 2.01
C GLN A 149 -9.67 5.70 2.87
N ILE A 150 -8.39 5.72 3.21
CA ILE A 150 -7.72 4.61 3.92
C ILE A 150 -6.71 5.17 4.92
N ASP A 151 -6.77 4.70 6.16
CA ASP A 151 -5.65 4.77 7.11
C ASP A 151 -4.70 3.59 6.82
N TYR A 152 -3.63 3.81 6.05
CA TYR A 152 -2.75 2.73 5.57
C TYR A 152 -2.02 2.01 6.71
N HIS A 153 -1.57 2.75 7.72
CA HIS A 153 -0.92 2.17 8.90
C HIS A 153 -1.88 1.29 9.70
N VAL A 154 -3.13 1.75 9.90
CA VAL A 154 -4.17 0.98 10.58
C VAL A 154 -4.54 -0.27 9.77
N GLN A 155 -4.73 -0.15 8.45
CA GLN A 155 -5.06 -1.28 7.59
C GLN A 155 -3.99 -2.39 7.64
N HIS A 156 -2.72 -2.01 7.84
CA HIS A 156 -1.56 -2.90 7.84
C HIS A 156 -0.99 -3.18 9.24
N VAL A 157 -1.73 -2.88 10.32
CA VAL A 157 -1.27 -3.05 11.70
C VAL A 157 -0.67 -4.43 11.99
N TYR A 158 -1.22 -5.50 11.40
CA TYR A 158 -0.70 -6.86 11.52
C TYR A 158 0.79 -6.97 11.13
N ALA A 159 1.24 -6.23 10.11
CA ALA A 159 2.62 -6.25 9.66
C ALA A 159 3.55 -5.47 10.60
N TYR A 160 3.09 -4.31 11.08
CA TYR A 160 3.84 -3.52 12.06
C TYR A 160 4.05 -4.30 13.36
N GLU A 161 2.99 -4.93 13.87
CA GLU A 161 3.03 -5.75 15.08
C GLU A 161 3.91 -7.01 14.89
N LEU A 162 3.85 -7.63 13.71
CA LEU A 162 4.61 -8.84 13.42
C LEU A 162 6.12 -8.57 13.27
N PHE A 163 6.49 -7.50 12.57
CA PHE A 163 7.89 -7.22 12.23
C PHE A 163 8.54 -6.18 13.15
N GLY A 164 7.78 -5.47 13.98
CA GLY A 164 8.29 -4.42 14.86
C GLY A 164 8.73 -3.18 14.08
N PHE A 165 8.08 -2.88 12.95
CA PHE A 165 8.42 -1.69 12.17
C PHE A 165 7.95 -0.40 12.88
N PRO A 166 8.73 0.69 12.79
CA PRO A 166 8.28 1.98 13.31
C PRO A 166 7.05 2.47 12.56
N ARG A 167 6.11 3.01 13.31
CA ARG A 167 4.86 3.58 12.80
C ARG A 167 5.02 5.07 12.56
N ASN A 168 4.59 5.55 11.40
CA ASN A 168 4.66 6.95 11.00
C ASN A 168 3.28 7.48 10.59
N ASP A 169 2.25 7.11 11.35
CA ASP A 169 0.85 7.43 11.08
C ASP A 169 0.61 8.92 10.80
N ASN A 170 1.37 9.80 11.46
CA ASN A 170 1.25 11.25 11.32
C ASN A 170 1.79 11.80 9.98
N PHE A 171 2.46 10.97 9.17
CA PHE A 171 2.93 11.34 7.83
C PHE A 171 1.96 10.93 6.72
N GLU A 172 0.81 10.34 7.06
CA GLU A 172 -0.23 10.04 6.07
C GLU A 172 -0.88 11.32 5.55
N ILE A 173 -0.95 11.45 4.21
CA ILE A 173 -1.66 12.55 3.56
C ILE A 173 -3.09 12.10 3.26
N GLY A 174 -4.07 12.84 3.77
CA GLY A 174 -5.50 12.54 3.63
C GLY A 174 -5.96 11.21 4.27
N PRO A 175 -5.57 10.90 5.53
CA PRO A 175 -5.97 9.67 6.20
C PRO A 175 -7.49 9.57 6.39
N GLN A 176 -8.02 8.36 6.54
CA GLN A 176 -9.46 8.14 6.71
C GLN A 176 -10.00 8.77 8.00
N ARG A 177 -9.21 8.74 9.08
CA ARG A 177 -9.60 9.30 10.40
C ARG A 177 -9.93 10.80 10.39
N THR A 178 -9.41 11.57 9.42
CA THR A 178 -9.71 13.01 9.27
C THR A 178 -10.93 13.26 8.37
N GLY A 179 -11.48 12.22 7.75
CA GLY A 179 -12.66 12.31 6.90
C GLY A 179 -12.43 13.15 5.63
N LYS A 180 -13.47 13.86 5.20
CA LYS A 180 -13.51 14.64 3.95
C LYS A 180 -14.06 16.05 4.14
N SER A 181 -13.93 16.61 5.34
CA SER A 181 -14.33 18.01 5.60
C SER A 181 -13.57 18.98 4.68
N LYS A 182 -14.03 20.23 4.56
CA LYS A 182 -13.29 21.25 3.79
C LYS A 182 -11.85 21.39 4.29
N GLN A 183 -11.64 21.34 5.61
CA GLN A 183 -10.31 21.36 6.19
C GLN A 183 -9.48 20.13 5.78
N ALA A 184 -10.04 18.92 5.85
CA ALA A 184 -9.32 17.72 5.44
C ALA A 184 -8.97 17.71 3.93
N GLN A 185 -9.83 18.32 3.10
CA GLN A 185 -9.55 18.53 1.68
C GLN A 185 -8.41 19.54 1.48
N GLU A 186 -8.43 20.65 2.20
CA GLU A 186 -7.39 21.68 2.17
C GLU A 186 -6.02 21.13 2.62
N ASP A 187 -5.99 20.39 3.73
CA ASP A 187 -4.79 19.74 4.24
C ASP A 187 -4.23 18.70 3.24
N TYR A 188 -5.13 17.96 2.58
CA TYR A 188 -4.77 17.02 1.52
C TYR A 188 -4.18 17.74 0.29
N ILE A 189 -4.82 18.82 -0.17
CA ILE A 189 -4.34 19.63 -1.29
C ILE A 189 -2.93 20.13 -0.98
N GLU A 190 -2.72 20.71 0.20
CA GLU A 190 -1.42 21.25 0.58
C GLU A 190 -0.36 20.15 0.72
N GLY A 191 -0.71 19.02 1.34
CA GLY A 191 0.19 17.88 1.50
C GLY A 191 0.66 17.31 0.15
N ILE A 192 -0.27 17.05 -0.79
CA ILE A 192 0.09 16.58 -2.13
C ILE A 192 0.89 17.64 -2.90
N SER A 193 0.51 18.91 -2.76
CA SER A 193 1.25 20.01 -3.40
C SER A 193 2.68 20.13 -2.86
N ALA A 194 2.88 19.92 -1.56
CA ALA A 194 4.21 19.90 -0.94
C ALA A 194 5.09 18.78 -1.50
N VAL A 195 4.51 17.60 -1.77
CA VAL A 195 5.23 16.50 -2.46
C VAL A 195 5.73 16.95 -3.82
N PHE A 196 4.88 17.54 -4.65
CA PHE A 196 5.28 17.99 -5.98
C PHE A 196 6.29 19.14 -5.93
N ARG A 197 6.09 20.15 -5.07
CA ARG A 197 7.08 21.22 -4.87
C ARG A 197 8.43 20.67 -4.44
N ASN A 198 8.46 19.64 -3.60
CA ASN A 198 9.70 18.99 -3.18
C ASN A 198 10.38 18.24 -4.34
N VAL A 199 9.65 17.38 -5.05
CA VAL A 199 10.21 16.54 -6.13
C VAL A 199 10.59 17.35 -7.37
N LYS A 200 9.88 18.46 -7.66
CA LYS A 200 10.13 19.34 -8.82
C LYS A 200 11.58 19.83 -8.91
N LYS A 201 12.23 20.07 -7.77
CA LYS A 201 13.64 20.50 -7.68
C LYS A 201 14.61 19.52 -8.37
N TYR A 202 14.19 18.26 -8.51
CA TYR A 202 14.99 17.17 -9.08
C TYR A 202 14.57 16.82 -10.51
N LEU A 203 13.57 17.47 -11.09
CA LEU A 203 13.11 17.20 -12.45
C LEU A 203 13.98 17.89 -13.51
N LYS A 204 14.03 17.30 -14.70
CA LYS A 204 14.50 17.99 -15.92
C LYS A 204 13.47 19.00 -16.39
N ASP A 205 13.90 19.99 -17.16
CA ASP A 205 12.99 20.88 -17.88
C ASP A 205 12.13 20.06 -18.85
N GLY A 206 10.82 20.31 -18.85
CA GLY A 206 9.85 19.59 -19.68
C GLY A 206 9.52 18.16 -19.22
N ALA A 207 9.98 17.74 -18.03
CA ALA A 207 9.66 16.45 -17.43
C ALA A 207 8.15 16.18 -17.43
N LYS A 208 7.76 14.94 -17.68
CA LYS A 208 6.34 14.55 -17.78
C LYS A 208 5.83 14.06 -16.44
N ILE A 209 4.75 14.67 -15.93
CA ILE A 209 4.14 14.25 -14.66
C ILE A 209 2.77 13.65 -14.97
N PHE A 210 2.59 12.37 -14.65
CA PHE A 210 1.33 11.66 -14.76
C PHE A 210 0.82 11.29 -13.37
N ILE A 211 -0.39 11.72 -13.06
CA ILE A 211 -1.04 11.43 -11.79
C ILE A 211 -2.35 10.70 -12.03
N VAL A 212 -2.48 9.52 -11.46
CA VAL A 212 -3.70 8.73 -11.49
C VAL A 212 -4.50 8.97 -10.23
N ALA A 213 -5.69 9.54 -10.36
CA ALA A 213 -6.56 9.79 -9.21
C ALA A 213 -8.05 9.64 -9.52
N ASN A 214 -8.81 9.26 -8.50
CA ASN A 214 -10.26 9.39 -8.49
C ASN A 214 -10.66 10.77 -7.97
N ASP A 215 -10.70 11.77 -8.84
CA ASP A 215 -10.92 13.17 -8.43
C ASP A 215 -12.40 13.56 -8.31
N ARG A 216 -13.18 12.82 -7.51
CA ARG A 216 -14.62 13.11 -7.31
C ARG A 216 -14.88 14.45 -6.63
N LEU A 217 -13.89 14.97 -5.90
CA LEU A 217 -13.97 16.23 -5.16
C LEU A 217 -13.36 17.42 -5.92
N LYS A 218 -12.86 17.21 -7.16
CA LYS A 218 -12.25 18.26 -8.00
C LYS A 218 -11.09 19.00 -7.33
N LEU A 219 -10.21 18.27 -6.64
CA LEU A 219 -9.08 18.81 -5.88
C LEU A 219 -7.85 19.03 -6.75
N TYR A 220 -7.71 18.32 -7.86
CA TYR A 220 -6.47 18.33 -8.65
C TYR A 220 -6.18 19.62 -9.41
N PRO A 221 -7.16 20.44 -9.84
CA PRO A 221 -6.88 21.78 -10.35
C PRO A 221 -6.12 22.65 -9.34
N GLU A 222 -6.53 22.60 -8.07
CA GLU A 222 -5.88 23.38 -7.00
C GLU A 222 -4.50 22.79 -6.63
N VAL A 223 -4.38 21.46 -6.56
CA VAL A 223 -3.09 20.78 -6.37
C VAL A 223 -2.10 21.19 -7.46
N ALA A 224 -2.52 21.21 -8.72
CA ALA A 224 -1.68 21.64 -9.83
C ALA A 224 -1.21 23.09 -9.63
N SER A 225 -2.16 24.00 -9.39
CA SER A 225 -1.89 25.43 -9.15
C SER A 225 -0.87 25.65 -8.03
N ARG A 226 -1.10 25.06 -6.84
CA ARG A 226 -0.21 25.19 -5.67
C ARG A 226 1.13 24.46 -5.81
N SER A 227 1.22 23.53 -6.74
CA SER A 227 2.49 22.88 -7.12
C SER A 227 3.27 23.70 -8.15
N GLY A 228 2.70 24.81 -8.65
CA GLY A 228 3.22 25.56 -9.79
C GLY A 228 3.24 24.73 -11.08
N LEU A 229 2.26 23.85 -11.25
CA LEU A 229 2.06 22.98 -12.40
C LEU A 229 0.74 23.36 -13.08
N LYS A 230 0.57 22.92 -14.33
CA LYS A 230 -0.66 23.05 -15.10
C LYS A 230 -1.10 21.69 -15.60
N ILE A 231 -2.39 21.42 -15.52
CA ILE A 231 -3.00 20.25 -16.16
C ILE A 231 -3.03 20.53 -17.67
N ILE A 232 -2.29 19.75 -18.43
CA ILE A 232 -2.20 19.86 -19.90
C ILE A 232 -3.26 19.00 -20.57
N LYS A 233 -3.52 17.81 -20.01
CA LYS A 233 -4.50 16.86 -20.55
C LYS A 233 -5.01 15.93 -19.47
N GLU A 234 -6.27 15.54 -19.61
CA GLU A 234 -6.92 14.51 -18.81
C GLU A 234 -7.23 13.29 -19.67
N PHE A 235 -7.02 12.11 -19.11
CA PHE A 235 -7.43 10.84 -19.72
C PHE A 235 -8.32 10.09 -18.72
N HIS A 236 -9.51 9.66 -19.15
CA HIS A 236 -10.44 8.94 -18.28
C HIS A 236 -10.34 7.43 -18.50
N ARG A 237 -10.34 6.66 -17.40
CA ARG A 237 -10.31 5.20 -17.44
C ARG A 237 -11.34 4.60 -16.48
N ALA A 238 -11.97 3.51 -16.88
CA ALA A 238 -12.81 2.70 -16.00
C ALA A 238 -11.96 1.72 -15.18
N VAL A 239 -12.30 1.52 -13.91
CA VAL A 239 -11.64 0.56 -13.01
C VAL A 239 -12.55 -0.65 -12.78
N THR A 240 -12.15 -1.80 -13.32
CA THR A 240 -12.96 -3.02 -13.33
C THR A 240 -12.62 -4.03 -12.22
N LYS A 241 -11.47 -3.90 -11.55
CA LYS A 241 -11.01 -4.84 -10.51
C LYS A 241 -10.74 -4.11 -9.19
N ARG A 242 -11.58 -4.33 -8.17
CA ARG A 242 -11.43 -3.77 -6.81
C ARG A 242 -11.49 -4.87 -5.76
N THR A 243 -10.78 -4.67 -4.64
CA THR A 243 -10.89 -5.56 -3.46
C THR A 243 -12.20 -5.34 -2.72
N GLU A 244 -12.68 -4.09 -2.67
CA GLU A 244 -14.00 -3.73 -2.17
C GLU A 244 -15.02 -3.82 -3.32
N GLN A 245 -16.09 -4.59 -3.11
CA GLN A 245 -17.16 -4.76 -4.09
C GLN A 245 -18.20 -3.65 -3.87
N GLY A 246 -18.51 -2.91 -4.93
CA GLY A 246 -19.61 -1.95 -4.98
C GLY A 246 -20.08 -1.80 -6.42
N ASP A 247 -21.39 -1.65 -6.60
CA ASP A 247 -22.03 -1.65 -7.92
C ASP A 247 -21.81 -0.36 -8.72
N ASN A 248 -21.22 0.67 -8.09
CA ASN A 248 -20.98 1.94 -8.75
C ASN A 248 -19.73 1.89 -9.65
N PRO A 249 -19.83 2.36 -10.92
CA PRO A 249 -18.68 2.49 -11.81
C PRO A 249 -17.64 3.40 -11.15
N TYR A 250 -16.43 2.88 -10.98
CA TYR A 250 -15.30 3.64 -10.47
C TYR A 250 -14.47 4.08 -11.65
N GLN A 251 -14.28 5.38 -11.77
CA GLN A 251 -13.48 5.99 -12.83
C GLN A 251 -12.27 6.68 -12.22
N GLU A 252 -11.14 6.58 -12.89
CA GLU A 252 -9.94 7.35 -12.55
C GLU A 252 -9.60 8.28 -13.70
N THR A 253 -9.07 9.44 -13.36
CA THR A 253 -8.49 10.38 -14.31
C THR A 253 -6.97 10.30 -14.20
N ILE A 254 -6.31 10.22 -15.35
CA ILE A 254 -4.87 10.40 -15.48
C ILE A 254 -4.66 11.87 -15.86
N PHE A 255 -4.14 12.66 -14.94
CA PHE A 255 -3.74 14.04 -15.18
C PHE A 255 -2.32 14.07 -15.73
N PHE A 256 -2.15 14.60 -16.93
CA PHE A 256 -0.83 14.97 -17.43
C PHE A 256 -0.56 16.42 -17.03
N MET A 257 0.46 16.62 -16.19
CA MET A 257 0.88 17.91 -15.67
C MET A 257 2.28 18.30 -16.13
N ARG A 258 2.51 19.61 -16.24
CA ARG A 258 3.81 20.24 -16.51
C ARG A 258 3.97 21.55 -15.74
#